data_AF-A0A845DTH8-F1
#
_entry.id   AF-A0A845DTH8-F1
#
_cell.length_a   1.000
_cell.length_b   1.000
_cell.length_c   1.000
_cell.angle_alpha   90.00
_cell.angle_beta   90.00
_cell.angle_gamma   90.00
#
_symmetry.space_group_name_H-M   'P 1'
#
loop_
_entity.id
_entity.type
_entity.pdbx_description
1 polymer ?
#
loop_
_entity_poly.entity_id
_entity_poly.type
_entity_poly.pdbx_seq_one_letter_code
_entity_poly.pdbx_strand_id
1 'polypeptide(L)'
;MAGARFDILTRPAQTGRERELGVPSKRALFLTSPNSYRTQDYLDAAAKLGIEAVVAMDLPRLLAEEWDFPLGADFWRPVQASEQLFDALDNSTGSDEENRFDAVLGLDDSGSRVAALVAKRLG
;
A
#
# COMPACT_ATOMS: atom_id res chain seq x y z
N MET A 1 7.99 -24.33 11.27
CA MET A 1 6.82 -23.57 10.77
C MET A 1 7.31 -22.70 9.64
N ALA A 2 6.80 -22.90 8.42
CA ALA A 2 7.20 -22.13 7.26
C ALA A 2 6.63 -20.71 7.37
N GLY A 3 7.50 -19.72 7.55
CA GLY A 3 7.12 -18.31 7.51
C GLY A 3 6.61 -17.96 6.12
N ALA A 4 5.36 -17.50 6.04
CA ALA A 4 4.84 -16.89 4.82
C ALA A 4 5.66 -15.62 4.56
N ARG A 5 6.52 -15.66 3.54
CA ARG A 5 7.13 -14.45 2.99
C ARG A 5 5.99 -13.63 2.36
N PHE A 6 5.61 -12.55 3.02
CA PHE A 6 4.74 -11.54 2.43
C PHE A 6 5.58 -10.70 1.46
N ASP A 7 5.69 -11.17 0.22
CA ASP A 7 6.29 -10.42 -0.90
C ASP A 7 5.32 -9.31 -1.34
N ILE A 8 5.19 -8.26 -0.50
CA ILE A 8 4.24 -7.14 -0.69
C ILE A 8 4.78 -6.07 -1.66
N LEU A 9 6.02 -6.21 -2.13
CA LEU A 9 6.61 -5.34 -3.15
C LEU A 9 6.59 -5.96 -4.55
N THR A 10 5.71 -6.92 -4.81
CA THR A 10 5.67 -7.57 -6.13
C THR A 10 5.11 -6.61 -7.17
N ARG A 11 6.01 -5.96 -7.93
CA ARG A 11 5.63 -5.25 -9.16
C ARG A 11 4.81 -6.21 -10.03
N PRO A 12 3.57 -5.87 -10.42
CA PRO A 12 2.81 -6.73 -11.32
C PRO A 12 3.61 -6.93 -12.61
N ALA A 13 3.56 -8.15 -13.14
CA ALA A 13 4.13 -8.45 -14.44
C ALA A 13 3.35 -7.64 -15.49
N GLN A 14 3.87 -6.46 -15.83
CA GLN A 14 3.37 -5.63 -16.92
C GLN A 14 3.16 -6.53 -18.14
N THR A 15 1.96 -6.49 -18.72
CA THR A 15 1.68 -7.26 -19.94
C THR A 15 2.63 -6.74 -21.02
N GLY A 16 3.25 -7.61 -21.81
CA GLY A 16 4.31 -7.22 -22.77
C GLY A 16 3.96 -6.04 -23.70
N ARG A 17 2.66 -5.80 -23.93
CA ARG A 17 2.12 -4.68 -24.71
C ARG A 17 2.15 -3.32 -23.99
N GLU A 18 2.05 -3.29 -22.66
CA GLU A 18 2.01 -2.06 -21.85
C GLU A 18 3.42 -1.47 -21.67
N ARG A 19 4.44 -2.35 -21.55
CA ARG A 19 5.85 -1.93 -21.62
C ARG A 19 6.23 -1.39 -22.99
N GLU A 20 5.67 -1.93 -24.07
CA GLU A 20 5.88 -1.43 -25.45
C GLU A 20 5.21 -0.07 -25.71
N LEU A 21 4.13 0.25 -24.98
CA LEU A 21 3.36 1.49 -25.15
C LEU A 21 3.79 2.63 -24.21
N GLY A 22 4.72 2.38 -23.28
CA GLY A 22 5.25 3.41 -22.37
C GLY A 22 4.20 4.01 -21.41
N VAL A 23 3.10 3.29 -21.13
CA VAL A 23 2.07 3.78 -20.20
C VAL A 23 2.51 3.48 -18.76
N PRO A 24 2.69 4.48 -17.89
CA PRO A 24 3.04 4.25 -16.50
C PRO A 24 1.89 3.54 -15.79
N SER A 25 2.18 2.44 -15.07
CA SER A 25 1.15 1.74 -14.30
C SER A 25 0.71 2.59 -13.12
N LYS A 26 -0.60 2.72 -12.95
CA LYS A 26 -1.19 3.42 -11.82
C LYS A 26 -0.84 2.72 -10.50
N ARG A 27 -0.50 3.50 -9.47
CA ARG A 27 -0.16 3.00 -8.13
C ARG A 27 -1.20 3.40 -7.10
N ALA A 28 -1.67 2.43 -6.32
CA ALA A 28 -2.64 2.68 -5.25
C ALA A 28 -2.16 2.10 -3.91
N LEU A 29 -2.26 2.90 -2.85
CA LEU A 29 -2.01 2.46 -1.49
C LEU A 29 -3.31 1.92 -0.87
N PHE A 30 -3.33 0.65 -0.49
CA PHE A 30 -4.45 -0.01 0.19
C PHE A 30 -4.19 -0.06 1.68
N LEU A 31 -5.09 0.50 2.47
CA LEU A 31 -5.05 0.48 3.93
C LEU A 31 -6.00 -0.61 4.42
N THR A 32 -5.48 -1.56 5.19
CA THR A 32 -6.26 -2.71 5.66
C THR A 32 -5.85 -3.15 7.06
N SER A 33 -6.49 -4.19 7.58
CA SER A 33 -6.20 -4.83 8.85
C SER A 33 -5.90 -6.32 8.64
N PRO A 34 -5.19 -6.98 9.57
CA PRO A 34 -4.83 -8.40 9.45
C PRO A 34 -6.01 -9.36 9.23
N ASN A 35 -7.20 -8.97 9.69
CA ASN A 35 -8.41 -9.80 9.66
C ASN A 35 -9.39 -9.42 8.53
N SER A 36 -8.98 -8.54 7.62
CA SER A 36 -9.84 -8.13 6.50
C SER A 36 -10.09 -9.28 5.55
N TYR A 37 -11.36 -9.67 5.41
CA TYR A 37 -11.80 -10.70 4.45
C TYR A 37 -11.86 -10.19 3.00
N ARG A 38 -11.71 -8.88 2.76
CA ARG A 38 -11.86 -8.26 1.43
C ARG A 38 -10.52 -7.97 0.76
N THR A 39 -9.41 -8.03 1.47
CA THR A 39 -8.11 -7.59 0.96
C THR A 39 -7.75 -8.31 -0.34
N GLN A 40 -7.96 -9.63 -0.40
CA GLN A 40 -7.66 -10.39 -1.62
C GLN A 40 -8.55 -9.98 -2.80
N ASP A 41 -9.84 -9.74 -2.58
CA ASP A 41 -10.76 -9.32 -3.65
C ASP A 41 -10.31 -7.99 -4.31
N TYR A 42 -9.80 -7.05 -3.50
CA TYR A 42 -9.26 -5.78 -4.00
C TYR A 42 -7.91 -5.94 -4.72
N LEU A 43 -7.04 -6.82 -4.22
CA LEU A 43 -5.76 -7.13 -4.89
C LEU A 43 -6.00 -7.78 -6.27
N ASP A 44 -6.94 -8.71 -6.34
CA ASP A 44 -7.33 -9.36 -7.60
C ASP A 44 -7.94 -8.36 -8.59
N ALA A 45 -8.73 -7.40 -8.10
CA ALA A 45 -9.28 -6.34 -8.92
C ALA A 45 -8.19 -5.38 -9.43
N ALA A 46 -7.25 -4.98 -8.57
CA ALA A 46 -6.11 -4.13 -8.96
C ALA A 46 -5.27 -4.80 -10.05
N ALA A 47 -4.96 -6.09 -9.89
CA ALA A 47 -4.21 -6.86 -10.87
C ALA A 47 -4.92 -6.91 -12.24
N LYS A 48 -6.24 -7.12 -12.28
CA LYS A 48 -7.04 -7.11 -13.53
C LYS A 48 -7.04 -5.75 -14.23
N LEU A 49 -6.85 -4.67 -13.47
CA LEU A 49 -6.84 -3.29 -13.96
C LEU A 49 -5.42 -2.78 -14.27
N GLY A 50 -4.38 -3.59 -14.06
CA GLY A 50 -2.98 -3.15 -14.22
C GLY A 50 -2.55 -2.10 -13.19
N ILE A 51 -3.22 -2.05 -12.02
CA ILE A 51 -2.88 -1.16 -10.91
C ILE A 51 -1.90 -1.88 -10.00
N GLU A 52 -0.78 -1.22 -9.71
CA GLU A 52 0.14 -1.67 -8.66
C GLU A 52 -0.46 -1.32 -7.29
N ALA A 53 -0.90 -2.35 -6.57
CA ALA A 53 -1.42 -2.22 -5.22
C ALA A 53 -0.29 -2.39 -4.19
N VAL A 54 -0.07 -1.37 -3.36
CA VAL A 54 0.83 -1.43 -2.20
C VAL A 54 -0.03 -1.50 -0.94
N VAL A 55 0.28 -2.42 -0.03
CA VAL A 55 -0.55 -2.66 1.16
C VAL A 55 0.11 -2.10 2.40
N ALA A 56 -0.61 -1.25 3.12
CA ALA A 56 -0.31 -0.86 4.49
C ALA A 56 -1.34 -1.45 5.46
N MET A 57 -0.88 -1.86 6.63
CA MET A 57 -1.67 -2.65 7.56
C MET A 57 -1.79 -1.98 8.93
N ASP A 58 -2.99 -2.05 9.51
CA ASP A 58 -3.27 -1.65 10.90
C ASP A 58 -2.55 -2.63 11.85
N LEU A 59 -1.33 -2.26 12.20
CA LEU A 59 -0.43 -3.08 13.02
C LEU A 59 0.23 -2.18 14.06
N PRO A 60 0.18 -2.54 15.35
CA PRO A 60 1.00 -1.90 16.35
C PRO A 60 2.48 -2.01 15.98
N ARG A 61 3.24 -0.93 16.22
CA ARG A 61 4.66 -0.84 15.85
C ARG A 61 5.50 -2.05 16.26
N LEU A 62 5.31 -2.54 17.49
CA LEU A 62 6.05 -3.72 17.99
C LEU A 62 5.80 -4.97 17.13
N LEU A 63 4.57 -5.12 16.62
CA LEU A 63 4.22 -6.25 15.77
C LEU A 63 4.73 -6.07 14.34
N ALA A 64 4.70 -4.83 13.83
CA ALA A 64 5.29 -4.49 12.53
C ALA A 64 6.81 -4.75 12.52
N GLU A 65 7.52 -4.40 13.60
CA GLU A 65 8.95 -4.67 13.78
C GLU A 65 9.22 -6.18 13.88
N GLU A 66 8.45 -6.92 14.68
CA GLU A 66 8.57 -8.38 14.82
C GLU A 66 8.32 -9.12 13.50
N TRP A 67 7.40 -8.61 12.67
CA TRP A 67 7.03 -9.23 11.39
C TRP A 67 7.84 -8.71 10.20
N ASP A 68 8.81 -7.82 10.42
CA ASP A 68 9.58 -7.12 9.37
C ASP A 68 8.67 -6.50 8.30
N PHE A 69 7.59 -5.85 8.76
CA PHE A 69 6.55 -5.28 7.92
C PHE A 69 6.64 -3.75 7.92
N PRO A 70 7.37 -3.13 6.97
CA PRO A 70 7.68 -1.70 7.00
C PRO A 70 6.46 -0.78 6.81
N LEU A 71 5.35 -1.31 6.27
CA LEU A 71 4.10 -0.56 6.07
C LEU A 71 3.04 -0.86 7.14
N GLY A 72 3.49 -1.20 8.35
CA GLY A 72 2.63 -1.43 9.51
C GLY A 72 2.50 -0.15 10.32
N ALA A 73 1.28 0.34 10.53
CA ALA A 73 1.03 1.56 11.30
C ALA A 73 -0.22 1.44 12.15
N ASP A 74 -0.25 2.10 13.31
CA ASP A 74 -1.38 2.10 14.24
C ASP A 74 -2.48 3.07 13.78
N PHE A 75 -3.55 2.55 13.16
CA PHE A 75 -4.60 3.39 12.57
C PHE A 75 -5.48 4.09 13.61
N TRP A 76 -5.42 3.68 14.89
CA TRP A 76 -6.07 4.42 15.99
C TRP A 76 -5.44 5.79 16.23
N ARG A 77 -4.23 5.99 15.70
CA ARG A 77 -3.47 7.24 15.75
C ARG A 77 -3.28 7.79 14.34
N PRO A 78 -4.36 8.25 13.68
CA PRO A 78 -4.39 8.39 12.22
C PRO A 78 -3.41 9.43 11.67
N VAL A 79 -3.12 10.49 12.43
CA VAL A 79 -2.10 11.49 12.06
C VAL A 79 -0.70 10.90 12.13
N GLN A 80 -0.40 10.15 13.18
CA GLN A 80 0.91 9.50 13.33
C GLN A 80 1.08 8.39 12.30
N ALA A 81 0.04 7.60 12.04
CA ALA A 81 0.05 6.57 11.01
C ALA A 81 0.28 7.15 9.62
N SER A 82 -0.40 8.26 9.25
CA SER A 82 -0.17 8.86 7.94
C SER A 82 1.27 9.35 7.76
N GLU A 83 1.86 10.01 8.77
CA GLU A 83 3.26 10.45 8.68
C GLU A 83 4.23 9.26 8.58
N GLN A 84 4.02 8.19 9.35
CA GLN A 84 4.84 6.97 9.27
C GLN A 84 4.76 6.32 7.89
N LEU A 85 3.57 6.26 7.29
CA LEU A 85 3.40 5.73 5.95
C LEU A 85 4.13 6.59 4.92
N PHE A 86 4.08 7.92 5.03
CA PHE A 86 4.85 8.79 4.14
C PHE A 86 6.36 8.61 4.33
N ASP A 87 6.86 8.53 5.56
CA ASP A 87 8.28 8.30 5.81
C ASP A 87 8.75 6.96 5.24
N ALA A 88 7.97 5.89 5.42
CA ALA A 88 8.27 4.57 4.87
C ALA A 88 8.25 4.58 3.33
N LEU A 89 7.29 5.29 2.74
CA LEU A 89 7.15 5.40 1.30
C LEU A 89 8.26 6.29 0.70
N ASP A 90 8.57 7.46 1.25
CA ASP A 90 9.66 8.35 0.80
C ASP A 90 11.02 7.64 0.88
N ASN A 91 11.29 6.88 1.96
CA ASN A 91 12.53 6.09 2.05
C ASN A 91 12.61 4.94 1.04
N SER A 92 11.48 4.49 0.51
CA SER A 92 11.40 3.47 -0.56
C SER A 92 11.34 4.06 -1.98
N THR A 93 11.28 5.39 -2.08
CA THR A 93 10.89 6.11 -3.29
C THR A 93 11.86 7.27 -3.52
N GLY A 94 12.88 7.05 -4.36
CA GLY A 94 13.60 8.19 -4.98
C GLY A 94 12.60 9.13 -5.63
N SER A 95 12.92 10.41 -5.74
CA SER A 95 12.05 11.53 -6.20
C SER A 95 11.50 11.41 -7.64
N ASP A 96 11.48 10.21 -8.21
CA ASP A 96 11.05 9.87 -9.54
C ASP A 96 9.51 9.82 -9.60
N GLU A 97 8.93 10.49 -10.61
CA GLU A 97 7.47 10.50 -10.85
C GLU A 97 6.87 9.10 -10.98
N GLU A 98 7.66 8.11 -11.42
CA GLU A 98 7.25 6.72 -11.58
C GLU A 98 6.83 6.03 -10.28
N ASN A 99 7.22 6.57 -9.14
CA ASN A 99 7.07 5.87 -7.86
C ASN A 99 6.05 6.57 -6.93
N ARG A 100 5.41 7.64 -7.42
CA ARG A 100 4.29 8.34 -6.78
C ARG A 100 3.02 7.48 -6.78
N PHE A 101 2.23 7.59 -5.71
CA PHE A 101 0.88 7.02 -5.66
C PHE A 101 -0.14 7.92 -6.35
N ASP A 102 -1.00 7.32 -7.19
CA ASP A 102 -2.16 7.97 -7.81
C ASP A 102 -3.39 7.95 -6.90
N ALA A 103 -3.46 7.00 -5.97
CA ALA A 103 -4.63 6.82 -5.10
C ALA A 103 -4.27 6.21 -3.74
N VAL A 104 -5.16 6.42 -2.77
CA VAL A 104 -5.20 5.68 -1.51
C VAL A 104 -6.63 5.20 -1.25
N LEU A 105 -6.78 3.98 -0.75
CA LEU A 105 -8.08 3.37 -0.47
C LEU A 105 -8.05 2.66 0.89
N GLY A 106 -8.98 3.04 1.78
CA GLY A 106 -9.29 2.24 2.97
C GLY A 106 -10.16 1.05 2.58
N LEU A 107 -9.67 -0.17 2.82
CA LEU A 107 -10.42 -1.41 2.57
C LEU A 107 -11.37 -1.77 3.73
N ASP A 108 -11.14 -1.15 4.89
CA ASP A 108 -11.93 -1.28 6.11
C ASP A 108 -12.12 0.07 6.82
N ASP A 109 -13.03 0.08 7.81
CA ASP A 109 -13.37 1.29 8.56
C ASP A 109 -12.17 1.84 9.35
N SER A 110 -11.28 0.97 9.84
CA SER A 110 -10.05 1.37 10.55
C SER A 110 -9.14 2.25 9.69
N GLY A 111 -9.02 1.95 8.40
CA GLY A 111 -8.18 2.72 7.48
C GLY A 111 -8.76 4.08 7.04
N SER A 112 -10.06 4.34 7.24
CA SER A 112 -10.75 5.47 6.59
C SER A 112 -10.16 6.84 6.95
N ARG A 113 -9.80 7.06 8.23
CA ARG A 113 -9.23 8.35 8.67
C ARG A 113 -7.81 8.55 8.15
N VAL A 114 -7.02 7.48 8.11
CA VAL A 114 -5.67 7.50 7.55
C VAL A 114 -5.74 7.75 6.06
N ALA A 115 -6.64 7.09 5.34
CA ALA A 115 -6.85 7.29 3.90
C ALA A 115 -7.15 8.75 3.56
N ALA A 116 -8.03 9.41 4.32
CA ALA A 116 -8.34 10.82 4.11
C ALA A 116 -7.12 11.74 4.30
N LEU A 117 -6.29 11.48 5.31
CA LEU A 117 -5.08 12.24 5.59
C LEU A 117 -4.01 12.02 4.51
N VAL A 118 -3.84 10.76 4.07
CA VAL A 118 -2.93 10.41 2.98
C VAL A 118 -3.40 11.04 1.67
N ALA A 119 -4.69 10.92 1.32
CA ALA A 119 -5.26 11.51 0.11
C ALA A 119 -5.04 13.03 0.07
N LYS A 120 -5.28 13.71 1.19
CA LYS A 120 -5.04 15.16 1.31
C LYS A 120 -3.59 15.55 0.98
N ARG A 121 -2.63 14.69 1.31
CA ARG A 121 -1.20 14.94 1.06
C ARG A 121 -0.75 14.50 -0.33
N LEU A 122 -1.41 13.52 -0.94
CA LEU A 122 -1.19 13.15 -2.34
C LEU A 122 -1.66 14.22 -3.34
N GLY A 123 -2.61 15.07 -2.95
CA GLY A 123 -3.15 16.17 -3.76
C GLY A 123 -4.33 15.76 -4.63
#